data_AF-A0A3N5F1I7-F1
#
_entry.id   AF-A0A3N5F1I7-F1
#
_cell.length_a   1.000
_cell.length_b   1.000
_cell.length_c   1.000
_cell.angle_alpha   90.00
_cell.angle_beta   90.00
_cell.angle_gamma   90.00
#
_symmetry.space_group_name_H-M   'P 1'
#
loop_
_entity.id
_entity.type
_entity.pdbx_description
1 polymer ?
#
loop_
_entity_poly.entity_id
_entity_poly.type
_entity_poly.pdbx_seq_one_letter_code
_entity_poly.pdbx_strand_id
1 'polypeptide(L)'
;MPKEYDKDKILGFALFDPEGKGERVTGFMMKGSNAERVCTGASGRYDGRGKPETLFVARGIAYHIPTGIPRAAFFIETIEKFEATAGADEKRPPGRDWFVVAGAAGGNGTKEKPFRDPWQALEKCEAGDFIHVAEGEYYGKLKIGRWKIDTSYISLLGGYDKEFKERNPWTHPTLLLCPPDFKGTRGGYTIEGEGVHTGAVVDGFVFDKKTNNIYRANGDIDRDKSDAREHLWLFYPGVVIRNNVFLNGNGGALRVCNGSTIENNIFINHMTKTIDMTKGHTSAPSVIRNNTLQFSWEMRFGEGNGRNGHLIYFWTDSRSVVDNNIFEFADNDAVVLSLDPAEITFTNNVFSHNLFSHVRKSATPNLSVDGANFKQLPDLGFKKAEGNVIIPEGSGCPVDEKFFSVYLNRTAYTPGKVSMDEWNQLREMLGQPVIATGGKGPEGFMPLYPWQSAIKLFPKNAKCKAGARIVPIEVKFEGIERKEETFEYAETTWDAAKDRSKWDALANKRVSRKVSRRPVDNQYQLDDIKGPQYTPFQVHGPEGTDSGGL
;
A
#
# COMPACT_ATOMS: atom_id res chain seq x y z
N MET A 1 3.50 -44.94 -13.15
CA MET A 1 3.67 -44.91 -11.68
C MET A 1 4.57 -46.07 -11.31
N PRO A 2 5.58 -45.88 -10.43
CA PRO A 2 6.40 -46.99 -9.94
C PRO A 2 5.51 -48.09 -9.35
N LYS A 3 5.89 -49.36 -9.52
CA LYS A 3 5.13 -50.53 -9.01
C LYS A 3 4.93 -50.51 -7.48
N GLU A 4 5.69 -49.67 -6.81
CA GLU A 4 5.79 -49.51 -5.35
C GLU A 4 4.64 -48.69 -4.75
N TYR A 5 3.92 -47.91 -5.57
CA TYR A 5 2.84 -47.03 -5.10
C TYR A 5 1.47 -47.57 -5.49
N ASP A 6 0.75 -48.05 -4.47
CA ASP A 6 -0.63 -48.50 -4.55
C ASP A 6 -1.57 -47.34 -4.93
N LYS A 7 -2.30 -47.49 -6.05
CA LYS A 7 -3.19 -46.46 -6.60
C LYS A 7 -4.30 -46.07 -5.62
N ASP A 8 -4.71 -46.97 -4.74
CA ASP A 8 -5.78 -46.70 -3.79
C ASP A 8 -5.30 -45.84 -2.60
N LYS A 9 -3.98 -45.73 -2.41
CA LYS A 9 -3.34 -45.03 -1.28
C LYS A 9 -2.77 -43.66 -1.62
N ILE A 10 -2.90 -43.22 -2.87
CA ILE A 10 -2.31 -41.97 -3.36
C ILE A 10 -3.36 -41.02 -3.95
N LEU A 11 -3.05 -39.73 -3.96
CA LEU A 11 -3.84 -38.66 -4.57
C LEU A 11 -2.96 -37.87 -5.56
N GLY A 12 -3.53 -37.47 -6.69
CA GLY A 12 -2.83 -36.71 -7.74
C GLY A 12 -3.21 -35.23 -7.77
N PHE A 13 -2.23 -34.36 -8.01
CA PHE A 13 -2.39 -32.92 -8.16
C PHE A 13 -1.63 -32.42 -9.40
N ALA A 14 -2.12 -31.34 -10.02
CA ALA A 14 -1.36 -30.62 -11.03
C ALA A 14 -0.46 -29.59 -10.34
N LEU A 15 0.84 -29.65 -10.61
CA LEU A 15 1.82 -28.65 -10.21
C LEU A 15 2.10 -27.75 -11.41
N PHE A 16 1.75 -26.48 -11.30
CA PHE A 16 1.89 -25.51 -12.39
C PHE A 16 3.21 -24.74 -12.30
N ASP A 17 3.67 -24.23 -13.45
CA ASP A 17 4.84 -23.37 -13.50
C ASP A 17 4.62 -22.05 -12.74
N PRO A 18 5.68 -21.51 -12.10
CA PRO A 18 5.57 -20.29 -11.31
C PRO A 18 5.36 -19.02 -12.15
N GLU A 19 5.55 -19.08 -13.47
CA GLU A 19 5.42 -17.94 -14.38
C GLU A 19 4.05 -17.85 -15.06
N GLY A 20 3.14 -18.78 -14.78
CA GLY A 20 1.79 -18.76 -15.31
C GLY A 20 1.70 -19.07 -16.81
N LYS A 21 2.69 -19.77 -17.37
CA LYS A 21 2.75 -20.14 -18.79
C LYS A 21 1.85 -21.32 -19.15
N GLY A 22 1.23 -21.94 -18.15
CA GLY A 22 0.30 -23.07 -18.32
C GLY A 22 1.02 -24.42 -18.41
N GLU A 23 2.34 -24.42 -18.20
CA GLU A 23 3.13 -25.64 -18.10
C GLU A 23 2.84 -26.32 -16.77
N ARG A 24 2.76 -27.66 -16.77
CA ARG A 24 2.47 -28.41 -15.55
C ARG A 24 3.13 -29.78 -15.52
N VAL A 25 3.43 -30.25 -14.33
CA VAL A 25 3.80 -31.65 -14.05
C VAL A 25 2.77 -32.29 -13.12
N THR A 26 2.56 -33.60 -13.25
CA THR A 26 1.70 -34.34 -12.34
C THR A 26 2.45 -34.64 -11.04
N GLY A 27 2.00 -34.03 -9.95
CA GLY A 27 2.38 -34.39 -8.58
C GLY A 27 1.49 -35.49 -8.03
N PHE A 28 2.02 -36.36 -7.17
CA PHE A 28 1.22 -37.34 -6.44
C PHE A 28 1.77 -37.55 -5.03
N MET A 29 0.92 -37.87 -4.07
CA MET A 29 1.27 -37.99 -2.63
C MET A 29 0.42 -39.05 -1.94
N MET A 30 0.81 -39.47 -0.74
CA MET A 30 0.01 -40.40 0.08
C MET A 30 -1.26 -39.74 0.62
N LYS A 31 -2.39 -40.45 0.60
CA LYS A 31 -3.60 -40.05 1.31
C LYS A 31 -3.34 -40.02 2.82
N GLY A 32 -3.92 -39.06 3.53
CA GLY A 32 -3.70 -38.75 4.95
C GLY A 32 -2.40 -37.98 5.25
N SER A 33 -1.55 -37.73 4.24
CA SER A 33 -0.26 -37.07 4.45
C SER A 33 -0.41 -35.58 4.81
N ASN A 34 0.64 -35.00 5.37
CA ASN A 34 0.70 -33.55 5.58
C ASN A 34 0.63 -32.80 4.23
N ALA A 35 1.25 -33.37 3.19
CA ALA A 35 1.21 -32.78 1.85
C ALA A 35 -0.21 -32.69 1.29
N GLU A 36 -1.05 -33.72 1.50
CA GLU A 36 -2.46 -33.65 1.09
C GLU A 36 -3.20 -32.55 1.84
N ARG A 37 -2.99 -32.43 3.15
CA ARG A 37 -3.62 -31.37 3.96
C ARG A 37 -3.26 -29.97 3.47
N VAL A 38 -1.99 -29.75 3.09
CA VAL A 38 -1.54 -28.48 2.50
C VAL A 38 -2.18 -28.23 1.13
N CYS A 39 -2.21 -29.22 0.25
CA CYS A 39 -2.81 -29.07 -1.09
C CYS A 39 -4.34 -28.91 -1.07
N THR A 40 -5.03 -29.48 -0.07
CA THR A 40 -6.48 -29.41 0.07
C THR A 40 -6.96 -28.23 0.90
N GLY A 41 -6.14 -27.73 1.83
CA GLY A 41 -6.45 -26.62 2.74
C GLY A 41 -6.04 -25.23 2.26
N ALA A 42 -5.22 -25.10 1.21
CA ALA A 42 -4.77 -23.80 0.72
C ALA A 42 -5.91 -23.01 0.04
N SER A 43 -6.37 -21.93 0.69
CA SER A 43 -7.26 -20.92 0.12
C SER A 43 -6.50 -20.06 -0.91
N GLY A 44 -6.50 -20.52 -2.16
CA GLY A 44 -5.80 -19.85 -3.26
C GLY A 44 -5.70 -20.73 -4.51
N ARG A 45 -6.83 -21.28 -4.98
CA ARG A 45 -6.86 -22.17 -6.14
C ARG A 45 -6.40 -21.40 -7.38
N TYR A 46 -5.20 -21.69 -7.87
CA TYR A 46 -4.75 -21.26 -9.20
C TYR A 46 -5.60 -22.00 -10.25
N ASP A 47 -6.25 -21.26 -11.14
CA ASP A 47 -7.16 -21.79 -12.16
C ASP A 47 -6.44 -22.26 -13.43
N GLY A 48 -5.11 -22.14 -13.45
CA GLY A 48 -4.28 -22.50 -14.60
C GLY A 48 -4.03 -21.33 -15.57
N ARG A 49 -4.45 -20.10 -15.23
CA ARG A 49 -4.25 -18.90 -16.08
C ARG A 49 -3.61 -17.75 -15.32
N GLY A 50 -2.59 -17.13 -15.92
CA GLY A 50 -1.93 -15.94 -15.37
C GLY A 50 -0.90 -16.26 -14.29
N LYS A 51 -0.25 -15.24 -13.73
CA LYS A 51 0.81 -15.46 -12.72
C LYS A 51 0.20 -15.93 -11.40
N PRO A 52 0.66 -17.04 -10.79
CA PRO A 52 0.15 -17.51 -9.50
C PRO A 52 0.40 -16.49 -8.37
N GLU A 53 -0.63 -16.21 -7.56
CA GLU A 53 -0.52 -15.31 -6.40
C GLU A 53 0.21 -15.94 -5.20
N THR A 54 0.24 -17.27 -5.13
CA THR A 54 0.89 -18.04 -4.06
C THR A 54 1.74 -19.14 -4.69
N LEU A 55 3.01 -19.20 -4.28
CA LEU A 55 3.96 -20.23 -4.71
C LEU A 55 4.14 -21.25 -3.59
N PHE A 56 4.51 -22.47 -3.97
CA PHE A 56 4.79 -23.58 -3.06
C PHE A 56 6.11 -24.24 -3.45
N VAL A 57 6.87 -24.71 -2.46
CA VAL A 57 8.02 -25.59 -2.67
C VAL A 57 7.56 -27.01 -2.39
N ALA A 58 7.44 -27.81 -3.45
CA ALA A 58 7.22 -29.25 -3.34
C ALA A 58 8.58 -29.95 -3.38
N ARG A 59 8.85 -30.82 -2.39
CA ARG A 59 10.04 -31.66 -2.34
C ARG A 59 9.65 -33.14 -2.42
N GLY A 60 10.47 -33.91 -3.12
CA GLY A 60 10.22 -35.31 -3.32
C GLY A 60 10.93 -35.89 -4.53
N ILE A 61 10.40 -36.99 -5.07
CA ILE A 61 11.10 -37.85 -6.02
C ILE A 61 10.53 -37.65 -7.43
N ALA A 62 11.37 -37.26 -8.38
CA ALA A 62 11.00 -37.17 -9.79
C ALA A 62 11.04 -38.55 -10.46
N TYR A 63 10.02 -38.83 -11.28
CA TYR A 63 9.89 -40.07 -12.02
C TYR A 63 9.69 -39.81 -13.51
N HIS A 64 10.43 -40.58 -14.30
CA HIS A 64 10.17 -40.74 -15.72
C HIS A 64 9.39 -42.05 -15.94
N ILE A 65 8.30 -42.01 -16.70
CA ILE A 65 7.46 -43.16 -17.00
C ILE A 65 7.60 -43.43 -18.51
N PRO A 66 8.39 -44.46 -18.91
CA PRO A 66 8.70 -44.71 -20.32
C PRO A 66 7.48 -45.03 -21.18
N THR A 67 6.45 -45.63 -20.58
CA THR A 67 5.20 -46.03 -21.24
C THR A 67 3.99 -45.66 -20.37
N GLY A 68 3.08 -44.83 -20.90
CA GLY A 68 1.86 -44.38 -20.22
C GLY A 68 1.72 -42.86 -20.05
N ILE A 69 0.63 -42.42 -19.41
CA ILE A 69 0.35 -41.02 -19.04
C ILE A 69 0.19 -40.96 -17.51
N PRO A 70 0.83 -40.00 -16.81
CA PRO A 70 1.75 -38.99 -17.33
C PRO A 70 3.14 -39.57 -17.66
N ARG A 71 3.88 -38.97 -18.60
CA ARG A 71 5.26 -39.37 -18.98
C ARG A 71 6.32 -38.95 -17.96
N ALA A 72 6.02 -37.93 -17.17
CA ALA A 72 6.81 -37.47 -16.04
C ALA A 72 5.89 -37.21 -14.85
N ALA A 73 6.31 -37.60 -13.66
CA ALA A 73 5.55 -37.40 -12.43
C ALA A 73 6.48 -37.09 -11.26
N PHE A 74 5.94 -36.47 -10.22
CA PHE A 74 6.69 -36.06 -9.04
C PHE A 74 6.00 -36.56 -7.78
N PHE A 75 6.61 -37.49 -7.05
CA PHE A 75 6.08 -37.92 -5.75
C PHE A 75 6.41 -36.84 -4.72
N ILE A 76 5.39 -36.25 -4.11
CA ILE A 76 5.52 -35.15 -3.16
C ILE A 76 5.60 -35.74 -1.75
N GLU A 77 6.76 -35.63 -1.12
CA GLU A 77 6.98 -36.01 0.28
C GLU A 77 6.58 -34.88 1.21
N THR A 78 6.95 -33.65 0.84
CA THR A 78 6.58 -32.43 1.55
C THR A 78 6.20 -31.36 0.55
N ILE A 79 5.23 -30.53 0.93
CA ILE A 79 4.91 -29.30 0.21
C ILE A 79 4.61 -28.24 1.25
N GLU A 80 5.26 -27.11 1.10
CA GLU A 80 5.07 -25.95 1.96
C GLU A 80 4.93 -24.72 1.09
N LYS A 81 4.24 -23.70 1.62
CA LYS A 81 4.16 -22.42 0.95
C LYS A 81 5.57 -21.88 0.76
N PHE A 82 5.91 -21.48 -0.46
CA PHE A 82 7.12 -20.73 -0.72
C PHE A 82 6.88 -19.34 -0.12
N GLU A 83 7.35 -19.17 1.11
CA GLU A 83 7.64 -17.86 1.62
C GLU A 83 8.87 -17.42 0.85
N ALA A 84 8.70 -16.49 -0.09
CA ALA A 84 9.85 -15.72 -0.53
C ALA A 84 10.52 -15.24 0.76
N THR A 85 11.80 -15.52 0.94
CA THR A 85 12.61 -14.78 1.91
C THR A 85 12.54 -13.34 1.47
N ALA A 86 11.48 -12.66 1.90
CA ALA A 86 11.39 -11.23 1.89
C ALA A 86 12.66 -10.77 2.55
N GLY A 87 13.49 -10.02 1.82
CA GLY A 87 14.72 -9.42 2.29
C GLY A 87 14.49 -8.39 3.39
N ALA A 88 13.67 -8.67 4.39
CA ALA A 88 13.59 -7.91 5.62
C ALA A 88 14.95 -7.88 6.35
N ASP A 89 15.81 -8.88 6.11
CA ASP A 89 17.20 -8.94 6.57
C ASP A 89 18.24 -8.62 5.48
N GLU A 90 17.82 -8.35 4.24
CA GLU A 90 18.77 -7.84 3.25
C GLU A 90 19.08 -6.39 3.57
N LYS A 91 20.36 -6.13 3.85
CA LYS A 91 20.84 -4.78 4.13
C LYS A 91 20.47 -3.87 2.96
N ARG A 92 19.71 -2.80 3.25
CA ARG A 92 19.35 -1.76 2.27
C ARG A 92 20.58 -1.37 1.44
N PRO A 93 20.52 -1.44 0.10
CA PRO A 93 21.63 -1.03 -0.75
C PRO A 93 21.89 0.48 -0.59
N PRO A 94 23.14 0.94 -0.78
CA PRO A 94 23.42 2.36 -0.83
C PRO A 94 22.71 2.98 -2.05
N GLY A 95 22.09 4.14 -1.86
CA GLY A 95 21.38 4.85 -2.93
C GLY A 95 21.74 6.31 -2.99
N ARG A 96 21.32 7.00 -4.04
CA ARG A 96 21.55 8.43 -4.28
C ARG A 96 20.45 9.28 -3.63
N ASP A 97 20.80 10.51 -3.26
CA ASP A 97 19.83 11.54 -2.86
C ASP A 97 19.32 12.32 -4.09
N TRP A 98 18.00 12.41 -4.20
CA TRP A 98 17.27 13.22 -5.18
C TRP A 98 16.52 14.34 -4.47
N PHE A 99 16.55 15.55 -5.03
CA PHE A 99 15.92 16.73 -4.44
C PHE A 99 14.79 17.23 -5.32
N VAL A 100 13.66 17.54 -4.68
CA VAL A 100 12.42 17.95 -5.34
C VAL A 100 11.86 19.19 -4.68
N VAL A 101 11.59 20.24 -5.48
CA VAL A 101 10.99 21.50 -5.02
C VAL A 101 9.88 21.92 -5.98
N ALA A 102 8.66 22.07 -5.45
CA ALA A 102 7.51 22.54 -6.21
C ALA A 102 7.82 23.90 -6.87
N GLY A 103 7.49 24.03 -8.16
CA GLY A 103 7.71 25.26 -8.93
C GLY A 103 9.15 25.49 -9.41
N ALA A 104 10.09 24.57 -9.13
CA ALA A 104 11.42 24.64 -9.73
C ALA A 104 11.35 24.61 -11.27
N ALA A 105 12.35 25.20 -11.93
CA ALA A 105 12.47 25.16 -13.40
C ALA A 105 12.66 23.72 -13.94
N GLY A 106 12.92 22.76 -13.05
CA GLY A 106 13.40 21.43 -13.38
C GLY A 106 14.93 21.42 -13.49
N GLY A 107 15.51 20.23 -13.42
CA GLY A 107 16.95 20.05 -13.40
C GLY A 107 17.34 18.59 -13.48
N ASN A 108 18.50 18.27 -12.92
CA ASN A 108 19.05 16.92 -12.84
C ASN A 108 18.82 16.27 -11.45
N GLY A 109 18.01 16.88 -10.60
CA GLY A 109 17.62 16.34 -9.30
C GLY A 109 18.69 16.46 -8.21
N THR A 110 19.75 17.24 -8.43
CA THR A 110 20.66 17.64 -7.34
C THR A 110 20.00 18.73 -6.48
N LYS A 111 20.58 19.00 -5.31
CA LYS A 111 20.07 20.05 -4.42
C LYS A 111 20.07 21.44 -5.07
N GLU A 112 21.05 21.73 -5.93
CA GLU A 112 21.19 23.00 -6.66
C GLU A 112 20.24 23.10 -7.85
N LYS A 113 19.89 21.95 -8.47
CA LYS A 113 19.01 21.86 -9.64
C LYS A 113 17.93 20.81 -9.41
N PRO A 114 17.01 21.04 -8.45
CA PRO A 114 16.04 20.04 -8.04
C PRO A 114 15.05 19.75 -9.16
N PHE A 115 14.44 18.57 -9.09
CA PHE A 115 13.24 18.28 -9.87
C PHE A 115 12.06 19.11 -9.37
N ARG A 116 11.04 19.27 -10.21
CA ARG A 116 9.83 20.00 -9.86
C ARG A 116 8.73 19.13 -9.26
N ASP A 117 8.80 17.82 -9.47
CA ASP A 117 7.82 16.87 -8.96
C ASP A 117 8.45 15.49 -8.70
N PRO A 118 8.00 14.74 -7.66
CA PRO A 118 8.57 13.43 -7.33
C PRO A 118 8.58 12.43 -8.48
N TRP A 119 7.64 12.50 -9.43
CA TRP A 119 7.62 11.54 -10.55
C TRP A 119 8.90 11.57 -11.38
N GLN A 120 9.59 12.71 -11.46
CA GLN A 120 10.84 12.82 -12.22
C GLN A 120 11.99 12.06 -11.56
N ALA A 121 12.02 12.04 -10.22
CA ALA A 121 12.98 11.24 -9.47
C ALA A 121 12.62 9.75 -9.56
N LEU A 122 11.33 9.41 -9.43
CA LEU A 122 10.85 8.03 -9.51
C LEU A 122 11.12 7.37 -10.86
N GLU A 123 11.17 8.12 -11.96
CA GLU A 123 11.56 7.56 -13.28
C GLU A 123 13.07 7.32 -13.44
N LYS A 124 13.89 7.78 -12.49
CA LYS A 124 15.36 7.72 -12.53
C LYS A 124 15.96 6.97 -11.36
N CYS A 125 15.16 6.65 -10.33
CA CYS A 125 15.68 6.08 -9.11
C CYS A 125 16.09 4.61 -9.33
N GLU A 126 17.12 4.21 -8.62
CA GLU A 126 17.50 2.81 -8.48
C GLU A 126 17.32 2.37 -7.02
N ALA A 127 17.43 1.06 -6.78
CA ALA A 127 17.24 0.53 -5.44
C ALA A 127 18.15 1.21 -4.41
N GLY A 128 17.56 1.58 -3.26
CA GLY A 128 18.25 2.25 -2.16
C GLY A 128 18.14 3.77 -2.17
N ASP A 129 17.67 4.38 -3.26
CA ASP A 129 17.64 5.84 -3.41
C ASP A 129 16.69 6.54 -2.44
N PHE A 130 17.01 7.80 -2.15
CA PHE A 130 16.23 8.71 -1.31
C PHE A 130 15.74 9.88 -2.15
N ILE A 131 14.47 10.24 -2.00
CA ILE A 131 13.82 11.34 -2.71
C ILE A 131 13.32 12.32 -1.64
N HIS A 132 14.07 13.41 -1.47
CA HIS A 132 13.77 14.50 -0.54
C HIS A 132 12.85 15.50 -1.21
N VAL A 133 11.67 15.72 -0.62
CA VAL A 133 10.62 16.55 -1.20
C VAL A 133 10.32 17.72 -0.27
N ALA A 134 10.53 18.93 -0.77
CA ALA A 134 10.22 20.16 -0.06
C ALA A 134 8.70 20.36 0.08
N GLU A 135 8.31 21.23 1.00
CA GLU A 135 6.95 21.72 1.17
C GLU A 135 6.38 22.25 -0.15
N GLY A 136 5.08 22.06 -0.33
CA GLY A 136 4.37 22.50 -1.53
C GLY A 136 3.39 21.46 -2.06
N GLU A 137 2.78 21.81 -3.17
CA GLU A 137 1.80 20.96 -3.86
C GLU A 137 2.43 20.28 -5.07
N TYR A 138 2.21 18.97 -5.18
CA TYR A 138 2.70 18.15 -6.27
C TYR A 138 1.54 17.46 -6.97
N TYR A 139 1.67 17.29 -8.28
CA TYR A 139 0.56 16.89 -9.14
C TYR A 139 0.84 15.63 -9.96
N GLY A 140 2.05 15.08 -9.90
CA GLY A 140 2.40 13.85 -10.59
C GLY A 140 2.51 14.05 -12.10
N LYS A 141 2.80 12.95 -12.79
CA LYS A 141 3.02 12.97 -14.24
C LYS A 141 1.73 13.39 -14.94
N LEU A 142 1.82 14.34 -15.87
CA LEU A 142 0.65 14.92 -16.57
C LEU A 142 -0.43 15.51 -15.66
N LYS A 143 -0.08 15.89 -14.42
CA LYS A 143 -1.02 16.43 -13.41
C LYS A 143 -2.15 15.47 -13.01
N ILE A 144 -1.95 14.16 -13.12
CA ILE A 144 -3.00 13.18 -12.77
C ILE A 144 -3.18 12.99 -11.25
N GLY A 145 -2.23 13.44 -10.43
CA GLY A 145 -2.22 13.25 -8.98
C GLY A 145 -1.87 11.83 -8.56
N ARG A 146 -1.01 11.15 -9.32
CA ARG A 146 -0.55 9.77 -9.04
C ARG A 146 0.95 9.63 -9.24
N TRP A 147 1.55 8.78 -8.41
CA TRP A 147 2.96 8.40 -8.43
C TRP A 147 3.10 6.89 -8.29
N LYS A 148 4.20 6.36 -8.80
CA LYS A 148 4.49 4.93 -8.79
C LYS A 148 5.87 4.65 -8.22
N ILE A 149 5.96 3.62 -7.39
CA ILE A 149 7.22 3.07 -6.91
C ILE A 149 7.33 1.67 -7.52
N ASP A 150 8.23 1.49 -8.47
CA ASP A 150 8.41 0.23 -9.19
C ASP A 150 9.70 -0.53 -8.82
N THR A 151 10.45 0.03 -7.87
CA THR A 151 11.77 -0.42 -7.47
C THR A 151 11.84 -0.60 -5.95
N SER A 152 12.60 -1.59 -5.49
CA SER A 152 12.78 -1.88 -4.06
C SER A 152 13.62 -0.82 -3.35
N TYR A 153 13.40 -0.66 -2.05
CA TYR A 153 14.16 0.24 -1.18
C TYR A 153 14.18 1.70 -1.65
N ILE A 154 13.12 2.19 -2.27
CA ILE A 154 12.98 3.62 -2.55
C ILE A 154 12.43 4.33 -1.32
N SER A 155 13.05 5.44 -0.92
CA SER A 155 12.58 6.26 0.19
C SER A 155 12.08 7.60 -0.31
N LEU A 156 10.76 7.79 -0.27
CA LEU A 156 10.12 9.06 -0.56
C LEU A 156 9.91 9.81 0.77
N LEU A 157 10.56 10.96 0.92
CA LEU A 157 10.71 11.70 2.18
C LEU A 157 10.21 13.15 2.01
N GLY A 158 9.01 13.43 2.49
CA GLY A 158 8.42 14.76 2.55
C GLY A 158 8.77 15.50 3.84
N GLY A 159 8.27 16.73 3.94
CA GLY A 159 8.39 17.54 5.14
C GLY A 159 9.59 18.48 5.18
N TYR A 160 10.29 18.69 4.07
CA TYR A 160 11.44 19.61 4.05
C TYR A 160 11.01 21.06 3.81
N ASP A 161 11.72 22.03 4.38
CA ASP A 161 11.67 23.40 3.87
C ASP A 161 12.27 23.48 2.44
N LYS A 162 12.08 24.60 1.75
CA LYS A 162 12.52 24.76 0.34
C LYS A 162 14.04 24.71 0.18
N GLU A 163 14.78 25.02 1.24
CA GLU A 163 16.24 25.02 1.28
C GLU A 163 16.83 23.68 1.78
N PHE A 164 15.99 22.72 2.18
CA PHE A 164 16.37 21.46 2.83
C PHE A 164 17.32 21.67 4.02
N LYS A 165 17.03 22.65 4.88
CA LYS A 165 17.69 22.93 6.16
C LYS A 165 16.92 22.38 7.35
N GLU A 166 15.59 22.28 7.24
CA GLU A 166 14.72 21.70 8.24
C GLU A 166 13.90 20.57 7.64
N ARG A 167 13.63 19.52 8.43
CA ARG A 167 12.64 18.50 8.10
C ARG A 167 11.63 18.36 9.21
N ASN A 168 10.42 18.82 8.96
CA ASN A 168 9.29 18.71 9.86
C ASN A 168 7.99 18.64 9.04
N PRO A 169 7.42 17.44 8.83
CA PRO A 169 6.20 17.25 8.05
C PRO A 169 4.99 18.06 8.52
N TRP A 170 5.00 18.50 9.79
CA TRP A 170 3.90 19.18 10.44
C TRP A 170 3.94 20.71 10.25
N THR A 171 5.11 21.26 9.92
CA THR A 171 5.31 22.70 9.64
C THR A 171 5.61 22.97 8.18
N HIS A 172 6.20 22.01 7.47
CA HIS A 172 6.57 22.07 6.06
C HIS A 172 5.80 21.04 5.23
N PRO A 173 4.47 21.17 5.10
CA PRO A 173 3.64 20.12 4.52
C PRO A 173 3.96 19.89 3.04
N THR A 174 4.15 18.61 2.68
CA THR A 174 4.30 18.14 1.31
C THR A 174 3.00 17.48 0.85
N LEU A 175 2.25 18.13 -0.04
CA LEU A 175 0.92 17.71 -0.45
C LEU A 175 0.96 16.96 -1.78
N LEU A 176 0.32 15.80 -1.80
CA LEU A 176 0.08 15.01 -3.01
C LEU A 176 -1.40 15.11 -3.38
N LEU A 177 -1.72 15.76 -4.50
CA LEU A 177 -3.10 15.93 -4.94
C LEU A 177 -3.27 15.91 -6.47
N CYS A 178 -4.48 15.60 -6.91
CA CYS A 178 -4.91 15.92 -8.28
C CYS A 178 -5.35 17.39 -8.32
N PRO A 179 -4.88 18.23 -9.24
CA PRO A 179 -5.25 19.63 -9.22
C PRO A 179 -6.73 19.83 -9.60
N PRO A 180 -7.38 20.91 -9.10
CA PRO A 180 -8.79 21.17 -9.37
C PRO A 180 -9.12 21.32 -10.86
N ASP A 181 -8.20 21.85 -11.66
CA ASP A 181 -8.37 22.13 -13.09
C ASP A 181 -8.15 20.91 -14.01
N PHE A 182 -7.80 19.73 -13.45
CA PHE A 182 -7.60 18.51 -14.24
C PHE A 182 -8.88 18.05 -14.97
N LYS A 183 -8.77 17.80 -16.28
CA LYS A 183 -9.92 17.46 -17.15
C LYS A 183 -10.05 15.97 -17.49
N GLY A 184 -9.16 15.11 -16.98
CA GLY A 184 -9.16 13.68 -17.26
C GLY A 184 -9.89 12.84 -16.20
N THR A 185 -9.77 11.52 -16.30
CA THR A 185 -10.29 10.58 -15.30
C THR A 185 -9.54 10.72 -13.98
N ARG A 186 -10.25 11.13 -12.93
CA ARG A 186 -9.74 11.25 -11.57
C ARG A 186 -9.81 9.90 -10.84
N GLY A 187 -9.07 9.80 -9.75
CA GLY A 187 -9.18 8.72 -8.77
C GLY A 187 -7.95 7.81 -8.75
N GLY A 188 -8.08 6.57 -8.28
CA GLY A 188 -6.96 5.62 -8.18
C GLY A 188 -6.12 5.78 -6.91
N TYR A 189 -5.10 4.94 -6.76
CA TYR A 189 -4.10 5.13 -5.71
C TYR A 189 -3.29 6.39 -6.00
N THR A 190 -3.10 7.24 -4.99
CA THR A 190 -2.20 8.40 -5.06
C THR A 190 -0.77 7.91 -5.18
N ILE A 191 -0.36 6.94 -4.37
CA ILE A 191 0.89 6.19 -4.56
C ILE A 191 0.59 4.71 -4.75
N GLU A 192 1.13 4.14 -5.81
CA GLU A 192 1.02 2.72 -6.16
C GLU A 192 2.41 2.08 -6.20
N GLY A 193 2.57 0.97 -5.50
CA GLY A 193 3.69 0.06 -5.68
C GLY A 193 3.46 -0.82 -6.91
N GLU A 194 4.22 -0.60 -7.97
CA GLU A 194 4.21 -1.46 -9.17
C GLU A 194 5.33 -2.50 -9.03
N GLY A 195 5.12 -3.73 -9.51
CA GLY A 195 6.15 -4.78 -9.39
C GLY A 195 6.63 -5.03 -7.94
N VAL A 196 7.94 -5.28 -7.77
CA VAL A 196 8.57 -5.57 -6.47
C VAL A 196 9.10 -4.29 -5.84
N HIS A 197 8.44 -3.84 -4.78
CA HIS A 197 8.74 -2.60 -4.06
C HIS A 197 8.99 -2.85 -2.56
N THR A 198 9.62 -4.00 -2.23
CA THR A 198 10.07 -4.33 -0.88
C THR A 198 10.88 -3.19 -0.28
N GLY A 199 10.68 -2.88 1.01
CA GLY A 199 11.49 -1.88 1.69
C GLY A 199 11.21 -0.42 1.30
N ALA A 200 10.15 -0.15 0.54
CA ALA A 200 9.78 1.22 0.17
C ALA A 200 9.38 2.04 1.41
N VAL A 201 9.80 3.30 1.49
CA VAL A 201 9.47 4.21 2.58
C VAL A 201 8.67 5.39 2.04
N VAL A 202 7.55 5.70 2.68
CA VAL A 202 6.73 6.90 2.43
C VAL A 202 6.58 7.64 3.76
N ASP A 203 7.28 8.76 3.88
CA ASP A 203 7.46 9.46 5.14
C ASP A 203 7.19 10.97 5.01
N GLY A 204 6.19 11.51 5.71
CA GLY A 204 6.00 12.95 5.84
C GLY A 204 5.14 13.64 4.76
N PHE A 205 4.10 12.97 4.25
CA PHE A 205 3.21 13.51 3.21
C PHE A 205 1.78 13.74 3.70
N VAL A 206 1.10 14.67 3.04
CA VAL A 206 -0.34 14.90 3.15
C VAL A 206 -1.03 14.35 1.90
N PHE A 207 -1.89 13.35 2.10
CA PHE A 207 -2.69 12.69 1.09
C PHE A 207 -4.14 13.15 1.16
N ASP A 208 -4.52 14.12 0.33
CA ASP A 208 -5.88 14.69 0.32
C ASP A 208 -6.64 14.32 -0.97
N LYS A 209 -7.71 13.52 -0.83
CA LYS A 209 -8.59 13.15 -1.95
C LYS A 209 -9.73 14.14 -2.22
N LYS A 210 -9.73 15.32 -1.58
CA LYS A 210 -10.71 16.40 -1.82
C LYS A 210 -11.06 16.60 -3.29
N THR A 211 -10.06 16.71 -4.16
CA THR A 211 -10.23 16.98 -5.60
C THR A 211 -10.46 15.73 -6.44
N ASN A 212 -10.31 14.54 -5.86
CA ASN A 212 -10.70 13.26 -6.46
C ASN A 212 -12.18 12.94 -6.21
N ASN A 213 -12.77 13.57 -5.21
CA ASN A 213 -14.17 13.38 -4.83
C ASN A 213 -15.08 14.44 -5.45
N ILE A 214 -16.37 14.14 -5.46
CA ILE A 214 -17.44 15.06 -5.79
C ILE A 214 -18.24 15.29 -4.52
N TYR A 215 -18.53 16.56 -4.21
CA TYR A 215 -19.37 16.96 -3.09
C TYR A 215 -20.68 17.54 -3.61
N ARG A 216 -21.78 17.25 -2.90
CA ARG A 216 -23.12 17.76 -3.19
C ARG A 216 -23.27 19.19 -2.68
N ALA A 217 -24.34 19.85 -3.10
CA ALA A 217 -24.62 21.24 -2.71
C ALA A 217 -24.75 21.43 -1.17
N ASN A 218 -25.16 20.39 -0.45
CA ASN A 218 -25.24 20.40 1.01
C ASN A 218 -23.89 20.19 1.72
N GLY A 219 -22.80 19.99 0.97
CA GLY A 219 -21.45 19.78 1.50
C GLY A 219 -21.07 18.32 1.76
N ASP A 220 -22.01 17.39 1.61
CA ASP A 220 -21.75 15.95 1.77
C ASP A 220 -21.03 15.38 0.56
N ILE A 221 -20.28 14.30 0.76
CA ILE A 221 -19.70 13.58 -0.36
C ILE A 221 -20.79 12.90 -1.21
N ASP A 222 -20.66 12.99 -2.54
CA ASP A 222 -21.39 12.14 -3.48
C ASP A 222 -20.60 10.84 -3.68
N ARG A 223 -20.78 9.89 -2.77
CA ARG A 223 -19.99 8.64 -2.72
C ARG A 223 -20.03 7.83 -4.02
N ASP A 224 -21.16 7.86 -4.73
CA ASP A 224 -21.38 7.04 -5.93
C ASP A 224 -20.64 7.63 -7.15
N LYS A 225 -20.17 8.88 -7.06
CA LYS A 225 -19.38 9.56 -8.09
C LYS A 225 -17.96 9.91 -7.65
N SER A 226 -17.60 9.57 -6.41
CA SER A 226 -16.29 9.85 -5.83
C SER A 226 -15.37 8.63 -5.92
N ASP A 227 -14.06 8.84 -5.88
CA ASP A 227 -13.08 7.76 -6.03
C ASP A 227 -13.01 6.87 -4.78
N ALA A 228 -13.49 5.63 -4.90
CA ALA A 228 -13.51 4.66 -3.82
C ALA A 228 -12.18 3.90 -3.62
N ARG A 229 -11.10 4.26 -4.33
CA ARG A 229 -9.78 3.66 -4.13
C ARG A 229 -9.09 4.23 -2.90
N GLU A 230 -8.22 3.44 -2.30
CA GLU A 230 -7.34 3.87 -1.21
C GLU A 230 -6.37 4.96 -1.68
N HIS A 231 -5.78 5.73 -0.74
CA HIS A 231 -4.72 6.68 -1.07
C HIS A 231 -3.43 5.97 -1.46
N LEU A 232 -3.07 4.89 -0.76
CA LEU A 232 -1.79 4.23 -0.93
C LEU A 232 -1.94 2.71 -0.99
N TRP A 233 -1.34 2.12 -2.02
CA TRP A 233 -1.21 0.67 -2.16
C TRP A 233 0.27 0.30 -2.23
N LEU A 234 0.79 -0.23 -1.13
CA LEU A 234 2.15 -0.77 -1.01
C LEU A 234 2.02 -2.17 -0.41
N PHE A 235 2.07 -3.18 -1.28
CA PHE A 235 1.70 -4.55 -0.99
C PHE A 235 2.90 -5.48 -0.95
N TYR A 236 4.07 -4.99 -0.56
CA TYR A 236 5.27 -5.80 -0.35
C TYR A 236 5.78 -5.63 1.08
N PRO A 237 6.55 -6.60 1.59
CA PRO A 237 7.10 -6.55 2.94
C PRO A 237 8.17 -5.46 3.09
N GLY A 238 8.47 -5.11 4.34
CA GLY A 238 9.49 -4.13 4.69
C GLY A 238 9.11 -2.68 4.38
N VAL A 239 7.91 -2.43 3.87
CA VAL A 239 7.46 -1.06 3.58
C VAL A 239 7.23 -0.29 4.87
N VAL A 240 7.57 1.00 4.86
CA VAL A 240 7.42 1.91 6.00
C VAL A 240 6.57 3.10 5.59
N ILE A 241 5.47 3.32 6.29
CA ILE A 241 4.53 4.42 6.08
C ILE A 241 4.46 5.20 7.38
N ARG A 242 5.03 6.42 7.41
CA ARG A 242 5.10 7.18 8.65
C ARG A 242 4.99 8.69 8.55
N ASN A 243 4.60 9.33 9.65
CA ASN A 243 4.48 10.79 9.72
C ASN A 243 3.57 11.39 8.63
N ASN A 244 2.62 10.61 8.10
CA ASN A 244 1.74 11.05 7.03
C ASN A 244 0.37 11.46 7.60
N VAL A 245 -0.34 12.28 6.82
CA VAL A 245 -1.75 12.60 7.03
C VAL A 245 -2.56 12.07 5.85
N PHE A 246 -3.53 11.20 6.11
CA PHE A 246 -4.47 10.70 5.12
C PHE A 246 -5.86 11.26 5.40
N LEU A 247 -6.47 11.88 4.40
CA LEU A 247 -7.78 12.47 4.58
C LEU A 247 -8.69 12.44 3.35
N ASN A 248 -9.99 12.51 3.63
CA ASN A 248 -11.08 12.64 2.65
C ASN A 248 -11.14 11.47 1.65
N GLY A 249 -10.91 10.23 2.08
CA GLY A 249 -11.01 9.06 1.20
C GLY A 249 -12.45 8.52 1.11
N ASN A 250 -13.08 8.55 -0.07
CA ASN A 250 -14.34 7.81 -0.27
C ASN A 250 -14.12 6.28 -0.18
N GLY A 251 -12.88 5.83 -0.35
CA GLY A 251 -12.42 4.48 0.00
C GLY A 251 -11.76 4.43 1.39
N GLY A 252 -10.73 3.59 1.50
CA GLY A 252 -9.83 3.53 2.65
C GLY A 252 -8.63 4.47 2.49
N ALA A 253 -7.68 4.42 3.41
CA ALA A 253 -6.40 5.13 3.30
C ALA A 253 -5.31 4.22 2.75
N LEU A 254 -5.16 3.03 3.34
CA LEU A 254 -4.05 2.12 3.09
C LEU A 254 -4.54 0.74 2.68
N ARG A 255 -3.91 0.18 1.64
CA ARG A 255 -3.94 -1.24 1.33
C ARG A 255 -2.53 -1.81 1.40
N VAL A 256 -2.30 -2.66 2.40
CA VAL A 256 -0.96 -3.09 2.83
C VAL A 256 -0.98 -4.57 3.26
N CYS A 257 0.20 -5.12 3.56
CA CYS A 257 0.32 -6.51 3.97
C CYS A 257 1.33 -6.75 5.09
N ASN A 258 1.49 -8.00 5.51
CA ASN A 258 2.47 -8.43 6.50
C ASN A 258 3.88 -7.86 6.25
N GLY A 259 4.61 -7.62 7.35
CA GLY A 259 5.95 -7.02 7.33
C GLY A 259 5.96 -5.52 7.05
N SER A 260 4.79 -4.85 7.01
CA SER A 260 4.71 -3.39 6.89
C SER A 260 4.89 -2.70 8.24
N THR A 261 5.51 -1.53 8.26
CA THR A 261 5.52 -0.61 9.40
C THR A 261 4.63 0.59 9.10
N ILE A 262 3.63 0.83 9.93
CA ILE A 262 2.67 1.94 9.84
C ILE A 262 2.76 2.70 11.15
N GLU A 263 3.47 3.82 11.16
CA GLU A 263 3.77 4.52 12.41
C GLU A 263 3.56 6.02 12.37
N ASN A 264 3.04 6.59 13.46
CA ASN A 264 2.94 8.04 13.61
C ASN A 264 2.13 8.76 12.51
N ASN A 265 1.10 8.10 11.96
CA ASN A 265 0.24 8.69 10.94
C ASN A 265 -1.08 9.20 11.54
N ILE A 266 -1.68 10.19 10.88
CA ILE A 266 -3.02 10.69 11.16
C ILE A 266 -3.94 10.25 10.02
N PHE A 267 -5.06 9.61 10.37
CA PHE A 267 -6.10 9.21 9.42
C PHE A 267 -7.42 9.84 9.83
N ILE A 268 -8.07 10.56 8.91
CA ILE A 268 -9.36 11.17 9.17
C ILE A 268 -10.29 11.16 7.97
N ASN A 269 -11.58 10.95 8.19
CA ASN A 269 -12.63 11.15 7.18
C ASN A 269 -12.51 10.16 6.02
N HIS A 270 -12.67 8.87 6.32
CA HIS A 270 -12.68 7.77 5.34
C HIS A 270 -14.02 7.04 5.37
N MET A 271 -14.48 6.39 4.29
CA MET A 271 -15.75 5.65 4.32
C MET A 271 -15.55 4.14 4.57
N THR A 272 -14.58 3.49 3.92
CA THR A 272 -14.56 2.01 3.92
C THR A 272 -13.89 1.40 5.16
N LYS A 273 -12.69 0.86 4.95
CA LYS A 273 -11.77 0.36 5.97
C LYS A 273 -10.58 1.29 5.91
N THR A 274 -10.29 2.04 6.96
CA THR A 274 -9.24 3.07 6.89
C THR A 274 -7.88 2.43 6.61
N ILE A 275 -7.56 1.34 7.30
CA ILE A 275 -6.42 0.47 6.99
C ILE A 275 -6.94 -0.92 6.64
N ASP A 276 -6.59 -1.40 5.44
CA ASP A 276 -6.89 -2.74 4.95
C ASP A 276 -5.62 -3.61 4.99
N MET A 277 -5.53 -4.46 6.02
CA MET A 277 -4.35 -5.30 6.28
C MET A 277 -4.58 -6.73 5.80
N THR A 278 -3.69 -7.21 4.94
CA THR A 278 -3.78 -8.52 4.29
C THR A 278 -2.51 -9.37 4.50
N LYS A 279 -2.55 -10.66 4.16
CA LYS A 279 -1.41 -11.57 4.32
C LYS A 279 -0.18 -11.22 3.46
N GLY A 280 -0.39 -10.73 2.24
CA GLY A 280 0.68 -10.44 1.27
C GLY A 280 1.70 -11.57 1.04
N HIS A 281 2.97 -11.19 0.97
CA HIS A 281 4.08 -12.04 0.50
C HIS A 281 5.03 -12.53 1.61
N THR A 282 4.72 -12.27 2.88
CA THR A 282 5.52 -12.73 4.02
C THR A 282 4.63 -13.12 5.20
N SER A 283 5.20 -13.85 6.15
CA SER A 283 4.58 -14.17 7.43
C SER A 283 5.16 -13.38 8.61
N ALA A 284 6.11 -12.47 8.34
CA ALA A 284 6.62 -11.53 9.32
C ALA A 284 5.50 -10.58 9.80
N PRO A 285 5.36 -10.32 11.12
CA PRO A 285 4.29 -9.45 11.60
C PRO A 285 4.50 -8.01 11.14
N SER A 286 3.41 -7.35 10.75
CA SER A 286 3.41 -5.89 10.57
C SER A 286 3.49 -5.16 11.92
N VAL A 287 3.92 -3.90 11.92
CA VAL A 287 3.92 -3.01 13.07
C VAL A 287 2.98 -1.84 12.78
N ILE A 288 1.96 -1.66 13.62
CA ILE A 288 0.99 -0.56 13.53
C ILE A 288 1.04 0.16 14.86
N ARG A 289 1.71 1.32 14.92
CA ARG A 289 1.92 2.00 16.20
C ARG A 289 1.83 3.51 16.17
N ASN A 290 1.44 4.11 17.29
CA ASN A 290 1.39 5.57 17.44
C ASN A 290 0.55 6.25 16.35
N ASN A 291 -0.47 5.60 15.80
CA ASN A 291 -1.33 6.22 14.79
C ASN A 291 -2.59 6.82 15.44
N THR A 292 -3.08 7.92 14.88
CA THR A 292 -4.38 8.50 15.24
C THR A 292 -5.37 8.18 14.12
N LEU A 293 -6.36 7.32 14.38
CA LEU A 293 -7.40 6.96 13.42
C LEU A 293 -8.75 7.49 13.91
N GLN A 294 -9.36 8.38 13.13
CA GLN A 294 -10.63 9.02 13.49
C GLN A 294 -11.61 9.06 12.31
N PHE A 295 -12.90 8.97 12.59
CA PHE A 295 -13.99 9.18 11.62
C PHE A 295 -13.93 8.26 10.39
N SER A 296 -14.40 7.02 10.58
CA SER A 296 -14.73 6.12 9.47
C SER A 296 -16.24 6.04 9.28
N TRP A 297 -16.74 6.42 8.10
CA TRP A 297 -18.15 6.70 7.82
C TRP A 297 -18.88 5.51 7.16
N GLU A 298 -20.11 5.21 7.56
CA GLU A 298 -20.96 4.21 6.88
C GLU A 298 -22.42 4.69 6.87
N MET A 299 -23.18 4.28 5.86
CA MET A 299 -24.62 4.58 5.76
C MET A 299 -25.43 3.72 6.74
N ARG A 300 -25.03 2.46 6.93
CA ARG A 300 -25.57 1.55 7.95
C ARG A 300 -24.72 1.61 9.23
N PHE A 301 -24.64 2.79 9.82
CA PHE A 301 -23.83 3.04 11.02
C PHE A 301 -24.56 2.62 12.29
N GLY A 302 -23.81 2.24 13.33
CA GLY A 302 -24.32 1.92 14.67
C GLY A 302 -25.05 0.58 14.82
N GLU A 303 -25.28 -0.17 13.74
CA GLU A 303 -26.08 -1.42 13.74
C GLU A 303 -25.22 -2.70 13.75
N GLY A 304 -23.90 -2.61 13.57
CA GLY A 304 -22.99 -3.76 13.64
C GLY A 304 -23.08 -4.78 12.51
N ASN A 305 -23.86 -4.45 11.47
CA ASN A 305 -24.01 -5.24 10.25
C ASN A 305 -23.53 -4.50 8.99
N GLY A 306 -22.85 -3.36 9.16
CA GLY A 306 -22.18 -2.63 8.08
C GLY A 306 -20.99 -3.42 7.53
N ARG A 307 -20.68 -3.21 6.24
CA ARG A 307 -19.47 -3.79 5.60
C ARG A 307 -18.26 -2.84 5.68
N ASN A 308 -18.51 -1.60 6.11
CA ASN A 308 -17.57 -0.48 6.18
C ASN A 308 -17.74 0.31 7.50
N GLY A 309 -17.12 1.48 7.59
CA GLY A 309 -17.11 2.30 8.81
C GLY A 309 -16.11 1.75 9.84
N HIS A 310 -15.03 1.12 9.36
CA HIS A 310 -14.00 0.50 10.19
C HIS A 310 -12.68 1.26 10.12
N LEU A 311 -11.97 1.35 11.25
CA LEU A 311 -10.65 1.99 11.27
C LEU A 311 -9.57 1.00 10.81
N ILE A 312 -9.56 -0.23 11.31
CA ILE A 312 -8.64 -1.27 10.82
C ILE A 312 -9.40 -2.56 10.56
N TYR A 313 -9.09 -3.18 9.42
CA TYR A 313 -9.57 -4.50 9.07
C TYR A 313 -8.39 -5.45 8.85
N PHE A 314 -8.35 -6.54 9.63
CA PHE A 314 -7.38 -7.61 9.47
C PHE A 314 -8.03 -8.80 8.74
N TRP A 315 -7.53 -9.10 7.55
CA TRP A 315 -7.88 -10.31 6.83
C TRP A 315 -7.13 -11.53 7.41
N THR A 316 -7.45 -12.72 6.90
CA THR A 316 -6.80 -13.96 7.32
C THR A 316 -5.28 -13.89 7.12
N ASP A 317 -4.52 -14.43 8.08
CA ASP A 317 -3.05 -14.47 8.13
C ASP A 317 -2.37 -13.09 8.16
N SER A 318 -3.04 -12.06 8.69
CA SER A 318 -2.52 -10.69 8.80
C SER A 318 -1.87 -10.38 10.15
N ARG A 319 -0.81 -11.11 10.48
CA ARG A 319 -0.04 -10.99 11.73
C ARG A 319 0.44 -9.58 11.97
N SER A 320 0.20 -9.03 13.15
CA SER A 320 0.56 -7.64 13.47
C SER A 320 0.83 -7.40 14.95
N VAL A 321 1.69 -6.44 15.22
CA VAL A 321 1.80 -5.72 16.49
C VAL A 321 1.02 -4.42 16.34
N VAL A 322 0.00 -4.23 17.17
CA VAL A 322 -0.87 -3.05 17.18
C VAL A 322 -0.70 -2.38 18.54
N ASP A 323 0.12 -1.34 18.58
CA ASP A 323 0.56 -0.74 19.84
C ASP A 323 0.36 0.78 19.89
N ASN A 324 -0.18 1.28 21.00
CA ASN A 324 -0.22 2.72 21.29
C ASN A 324 -0.94 3.56 20.21
N ASN A 325 -2.02 3.04 19.61
CA ASN A 325 -2.84 3.78 18.63
C ASN A 325 -4.09 4.40 19.29
N ILE A 326 -4.65 5.43 18.66
CA ILE A 326 -5.97 5.99 18.98
C ILE A 326 -6.98 5.48 17.95
N PHE A 327 -8.10 4.96 18.43
CA PHE A 327 -9.25 4.51 17.63
C PHE A 327 -10.53 5.20 18.07
N GLU A 328 -10.99 6.20 17.31
CA GLU A 328 -12.18 6.97 17.68
C GLU A 328 -13.14 7.19 16.51
N PHE A 329 -14.42 7.33 16.83
CA PHE A 329 -15.45 7.74 15.88
C PHE A 329 -15.58 6.80 14.67
N ALA A 330 -15.37 5.50 14.86
CA ALA A 330 -15.78 4.50 13.88
C ALA A 330 -17.30 4.39 13.85
N ASP A 331 -17.91 4.49 12.67
CA ASP A 331 -19.36 4.32 12.52
C ASP A 331 -19.85 2.90 12.81
N ASN A 332 -18.95 1.92 12.78
CA ASN A 332 -19.22 0.56 13.22
C ASN A 332 -18.14 0.08 14.20
N ASP A 333 -17.29 -0.85 13.76
CA ASP A 333 -16.24 -1.45 14.57
C ASP A 333 -14.92 -0.70 14.36
N ALA A 334 -14.23 -0.31 15.43
CA ALA A 334 -12.89 0.27 15.29
C ALA A 334 -11.90 -0.74 14.68
N VAL A 335 -11.80 -1.94 15.25
CA VAL A 335 -10.91 -3.00 14.77
C VAL A 335 -11.70 -4.28 14.46
N VAL A 336 -11.54 -4.81 13.24
CA VAL A 336 -12.14 -6.08 12.83
C VAL A 336 -11.07 -7.14 12.60
N LEU A 337 -11.26 -8.31 13.20
CA LEU A 337 -10.38 -9.47 13.14
C LEU A 337 -11.08 -10.60 12.37
N SER A 338 -10.69 -10.79 11.11
CA SER A 338 -11.06 -11.96 10.27
C SER A 338 -9.94 -13.01 10.23
N LEU A 339 -9.25 -13.15 11.36
CA LEU A 339 -8.14 -14.06 11.63
C LEU A 339 -8.25 -14.61 13.07
N ASP A 340 -7.33 -15.48 13.45
CA ASP A 340 -7.15 -15.89 14.85
C ASP A 340 -6.49 -14.76 15.65
N PRO A 341 -7.14 -14.17 16.68
CA PRO A 341 -6.55 -13.09 17.47
C PRO A 341 -5.17 -13.42 18.06
N ALA A 342 -4.81 -14.70 18.22
CA ALA A 342 -3.47 -15.13 18.64
C ALA A 342 -2.33 -14.70 17.68
N GLU A 343 -2.67 -14.25 16.47
CA GLU A 343 -1.72 -13.65 15.52
C GLU A 343 -1.39 -12.18 15.81
N ILE A 344 -2.13 -11.55 16.75
CA ILE A 344 -2.04 -10.12 17.03
C ILE A 344 -1.51 -9.88 18.44
N THR A 345 -0.47 -9.05 18.53
CA THR A 345 -0.06 -8.39 19.78
C THR A 345 -0.79 -7.05 19.84
N PHE A 346 -1.65 -6.84 20.84
CA PHE A 346 -2.58 -5.71 20.89
C PHE A 346 -2.42 -4.94 22.20
N THR A 347 -1.64 -3.85 22.23
CA THR A 347 -1.23 -3.20 23.48
C THR A 347 -1.39 -1.70 23.49
N ASN A 348 -1.65 -1.13 24.67
CA ASN A 348 -1.60 0.32 24.91
C ASN A 348 -2.52 1.18 24.02
N ASN A 349 -3.52 0.59 23.36
CA ASN A 349 -4.40 1.34 22.46
C ASN A 349 -5.49 2.08 23.25
N VAL A 350 -5.88 3.25 22.75
CA VAL A 350 -6.94 4.09 23.30
C VAL A 350 -8.16 4.01 22.40
N PHE A 351 -9.32 3.79 23.01
CA PHE A 351 -10.61 3.78 22.33
C PHE A 351 -11.54 4.87 22.88
N SER A 352 -12.37 5.42 22.00
CA SER A 352 -13.43 6.34 22.39
C SER A 352 -14.51 6.41 21.31
N HIS A 353 -15.79 6.48 21.70
CA HIS A 353 -16.91 6.81 20.79
C HIS A 353 -16.95 6.02 19.47
N ASN A 354 -16.69 4.72 19.50
CA ASN A 354 -16.90 3.84 18.34
C ASN A 354 -18.31 3.27 18.42
N LEU A 355 -19.13 3.47 17.39
CA LEU A 355 -20.58 3.34 17.51
C LEU A 355 -21.05 1.91 17.76
N PHE A 356 -20.39 0.88 17.24
CA PHE A 356 -20.84 -0.50 17.46
C PHE A 356 -19.90 -1.31 18.34
N SER A 357 -18.59 -1.32 18.06
CA SER A 357 -17.62 -2.00 18.91
C SER A 357 -16.23 -1.39 18.83
N HIS A 358 -15.41 -1.65 19.84
CA HIS A 358 -13.99 -1.34 19.83
C HIS A 358 -13.21 -2.42 19.07
N VAL A 359 -13.53 -3.68 19.33
CA VAL A 359 -12.90 -4.83 18.66
C VAL A 359 -13.95 -5.88 18.36
N ARG A 360 -13.95 -6.40 17.13
CA ARG A 360 -14.80 -7.50 16.70
C ARG A 360 -13.99 -8.64 16.09
N LYS A 361 -14.20 -9.86 16.58
CA LYS A 361 -13.80 -11.11 15.92
C LYS A 361 -14.94 -11.56 15.01
N SER A 362 -14.72 -11.54 13.70
CA SER A 362 -15.76 -11.83 12.70
C SER A 362 -15.95 -13.34 12.42
N ALA A 363 -14.97 -14.17 12.79
CA ALA A 363 -15.03 -15.62 12.69
C ALA A 363 -16.00 -16.24 13.71
N THR A 364 -16.39 -17.51 13.55
CA THR A 364 -17.31 -18.20 14.47
C THR A 364 -16.58 -18.66 15.76
N PRO A 365 -17.13 -18.40 16.96
CA PRO A 365 -18.27 -17.53 17.24
C PRO A 365 -17.91 -16.06 17.04
N ASN A 366 -18.84 -15.30 16.47
CA ASN A 366 -18.68 -13.85 16.26
C ASN A 366 -18.77 -13.16 17.62
N LEU A 367 -17.71 -12.45 18.00
CA LEU A 367 -17.57 -11.81 19.31
C LEU A 367 -17.23 -10.34 19.12
N SER A 368 -17.85 -9.48 19.93
CA SER A 368 -17.57 -8.04 19.94
C SER A 368 -17.29 -7.55 21.36
N VAL A 369 -16.33 -6.64 21.47
CA VAL A 369 -15.99 -5.94 22.70
C VAL A 369 -16.27 -4.45 22.49
N ASP A 370 -17.11 -3.90 23.34
CA ASP A 370 -17.55 -2.50 23.38
C ASP A 370 -17.36 -1.92 24.79
N GLY A 371 -17.93 -0.74 25.05
CA GLY A 371 -17.81 -0.08 26.35
C GLY A 371 -18.37 -0.89 27.52
N ALA A 372 -19.45 -1.67 27.31
CA ALA A 372 -20.13 -2.39 28.38
C ALA A 372 -19.35 -3.65 28.82
N ASN A 373 -18.61 -4.27 27.91
CA ASN A 373 -17.88 -5.51 28.18
C ASN A 373 -16.36 -5.41 27.93
N PHE A 374 -15.78 -4.21 27.96
CA PHE A 374 -14.36 -3.98 27.65
C PHE A 374 -13.37 -4.86 28.45
N LYS A 375 -13.74 -5.25 29.67
CA LYS A 375 -12.96 -6.17 30.51
C LYS A 375 -12.74 -7.56 29.87
N GLN A 376 -13.57 -7.94 28.90
CA GLN A 376 -13.48 -9.19 28.14
C GLN A 376 -12.55 -9.09 26.92
N LEU A 377 -11.88 -7.95 26.69
CA LEU A 377 -10.92 -7.80 25.58
C LEU A 377 -9.84 -8.91 25.55
N PRO A 378 -9.25 -9.33 26.68
CA PRO A 378 -8.28 -10.44 26.70
C PRO A 378 -8.90 -11.79 26.30
N ASP A 379 -10.20 -11.99 26.56
CA ASP A 379 -10.93 -13.24 26.28
C ASP A 379 -11.10 -13.50 24.77
N LEU A 380 -10.82 -12.51 23.92
CA LEU A 380 -10.77 -12.69 22.47
C LEU A 380 -9.60 -13.60 22.03
N GLY A 381 -8.59 -13.82 22.89
CA GLY A 381 -7.50 -14.75 22.61
C GLY A 381 -6.28 -14.13 21.93
N PHE A 382 -6.03 -12.84 22.14
CA PHE A 382 -4.83 -12.17 21.61
C PHE A 382 -3.54 -12.82 22.10
N LYS A 383 -2.46 -12.69 21.30
CA LYS A 383 -1.10 -13.03 21.78
C LYS A 383 -0.75 -12.23 23.04
N LYS A 384 -1.20 -10.97 23.09
CA LYS A 384 -1.06 -10.04 24.21
C LYS A 384 -2.13 -8.95 24.09
N ALA A 385 -2.75 -8.54 25.20
CA ALA A 385 -3.88 -7.59 25.22
C ALA A 385 -3.78 -6.48 26.30
N GLU A 386 -2.60 -6.19 26.83
CA GLU A 386 -2.44 -5.31 28.00
C GLU A 386 -2.44 -3.80 27.68
N GLY A 387 -2.75 -2.98 28.68
CA GLY A 387 -2.64 -1.51 28.59
C GLY A 387 -3.67 -0.82 27.69
N ASN A 388 -4.55 -1.57 27.03
CA ASN A 388 -5.65 -1.00 26.25
C ASN A 388 -6.67 -0.33 27.19
N VAL A 389 -7.13 0.86 26.84
CA VAL A 389 -8.04 1.65 27.68
C VAL A 389 -9.14 2.33 26.85
N ILE A 390 -10.28 2.56 27.49
CA ILE A 390 -11.28 3.51 27.01
C ILE A 390 -11.02 4.84 27.70
N ILE A 391 -11.01 5.93 26.93
CA ILE A 391 -11.06 7.30 27.47
C ILE A 391 -12.42 7.87 27.07
N PRO A 392 -13.42 7.87 27.98
CA PRO A 392 -14.76 8.36 27.68
C PRO A 392 -14.80 9.82 27.24
N GLU A 393 -13.84 10.66 27.68
CA GLU A 393 -13.76 12.06 27.25
C GLU A 393 -13.05 12.24 25.89
N GLY A 394 -12.59 11.15 25.28
CA GLY A 394 -11.82 11.15 24.05
C GLY A 394 -10.35 11.61 24.19
N SER A 395 -9.62 11.48 23.10
CA SER A 395 -8.22 11.86 22.96
C SER A 395 -7.93 13.36 23.12
N GLY A 396 -8.97 14.20 22.99
CA GLY A 396 -8.83 15.65 22.96
C GLY A 396 -8.14 16.19 21.71
N CYS A 397 -8.08 15.41 20.62
CA CYS A 397 -7.64 15.93 19.33
C CYS A 397 -8.49 17.16 18.92
N PRO A 398 -7.89 18.24 18.39
CA PRO A 398 -8.61 19.46 18.04
C PRO A 398 -9.37 19.31 16.70
N VAL A 399 -10.48 18.56 16.72
CA VAL A 399 -11.32 18.34 15.54
C VAL A 399 -12.01 19.66 15.13
N ASP A 400 -12.07 19.94 13.82
CA ASP A 400 -12.81 21.09 13.27
C ASP A 400 -14.27 21.08 13.75
N GLU A 401 -14.71 22.21 14.32
CA GLU A 401 -16.00 22.33 14.99
C GLU A 401 -17.18 22.11 14.02
N LYS A 402 -17.08 22.64 12.80
CA LYS A 402 -18.16 22.50 11.80
C LYS A 402 -18.29 21.07 11.34
N PHE A 403 -17.16 20.42 11.04
CA PHE A 403 -17.12 19.01 10.70
C PHE A 403 -17.70 18.15 11.83
N PHE A 404 -17.26 18.39 13.07
CA PHE A 404 -17.69 17.57 14.20
C PHE A 404 -19.16 17.79 14.54
N SER A 405 -19.68 19.01 14.38
CA SER A 405 -21.11 19.31 14.48
C SER A 405 -21.95 18.45 13.53
N VAL A 406 -21.51 18.25 12.29
CA VAL A 406 -22.21 17.37 11.33
C VAL A 406 -22.25 15.93 11.84
N TYR A 407 -21.11 15.41 12.31
CA TYR A 407 -21.03 14.06 12.86
C TYR A 407 -21.92 13.89 14.10
N LEU A 408 -21.85 14.83 15.04
CA LEU A 408 -22.63 14.82 16.28
C LEU A 408 -24.13 14.96 16.04
N ASN A 409 -24.53 15.74 15.04
CA ASN A 409 -25.94 15.80 14.65
C ASN A 409 -26.37 14.45 14.09
N ARG A 410 -25.59 13.88 13.16
CA ARG A 410 -25.88 12.59 12.53
C ARG A 410 -26.04 11.44 13.54
N THR A 411 -25.18 11.38 14.55
CA THR A 411 -25.13 10.29 15.52
C THR A 411 -26.13 10.43 16.66
N ALA A 412 -26.67 11.63 16.91
CA ALA A 412 -27.64 11.85 17.99
C ALA A 412 -28.92 11.01 17.89
N TYR A 413 -29.28 10.57 16.68
CA TYR A 413 -30.48 9.76 16.44
C TYR A 413 -30.21 8.26 16.31
N THR A 414 -28.97 7.90 15.98
CA THR A 414 -28.50 6.52 15.93
C THR A 414 -27.17 6.47 16.69
N PRO A 415 -27.22 6.51 18.04
CA PRO A 415 -26.01 6.59 18.87
C PRO A 415 -25.22 5.28 18.89
N GLY A 416 -25.76 4.21 18.30
CA GLY A 416 -25.21 2.87 18.39
C GLY A 416 -25.22 2.38 19.83
N LYS A 417 -24.07 1.85 20.29
CA LYS A 417 -23.82 1.40 21.66
C LYS A 417 -23.12 2.43 22.54
N VAL A 418 -22.87 3.64 22.03
CA VAL A 418 -22.32 4.75 22.84
C VAL A 418 -23.46 5.37 23.63
N SER A 419 -23.26 5.61 24.92
CA SER A 419 -24.32 6.12 25.78
C SER A 419 -24.66 7.59 25.48
N MET A 420 -25.90 8.00 25.73
CA MET A 420 -26.30 9.40 25.55
C MET A 420 -25.57 10.36 26.49
N ASP A 421 -25.15 9.90 27.67
CA ASP A 421 -24.38 10.71 28.62
C ASP A 421 -22.97 11.00 28.10
N GLU A 422 -22.29 9.99 27.55
CA GLU A 422 -20.99 10.18 26.86
C GLU A 422 -21.12 11.15 25.67
N TRP A 423 -22.21 11.02 24.89
CA TRP A 423 -22.49 11.97 23.81
C TRP A 423 -22.71 13.40 24.30
N ASN A 424 -23.51 13.57 25.35
CA ASN A 424 -23.79 14.90 25.89
C ASN A 424 -22.52 15.52 26.51
N GLN A 425 -21.64 14.72 27.10
CA GLN A 425 -20.34 15.16 27.57
C GLN A 425 -19.47 15.71 26.42
N LEU A 426 -19.41 15.02 25.28
CA LEU A 426 -18.72 15.55 24.09
C LEU A 426 -19.33 16.84 23.58
N ARG A 427 -20.67 16.96 23.56
CA ARG A 427 -21.36 18.17 23.12
C ARG A 427 -21.07 19.36 24.03
N GLU A 428 -21.08 19.14 25.33
CA GLU A 428 -20.77 20.15 26.34
C GLU A 428 -19.33 20.67 26.18
N MET A 429 -18.36 19.79 25.93
CA MET A 429 -16.97 20.17 25.64
C MET A 429 -16.81 21.10 24.42
N LEU A 430 -17.78 21.10 23.52
CA LEU A 430 -17.81 21.93 22.31
C LEU A 430 -18.78 23.12 22.42
N GLY A 431 -19.40 23.32 23.58
CA GLY A 431 -20.44 24.35 23.75
C GLY A 431 -21.70 24.11 22.90
N GLN A 432 -21.96 22.87 22.50
CA GLN A 432 -23.17 22.51 21.75
C GLN A 432 -24.35 22.21 22.70
N PRO A 433 -25.59 22.51 22.28
CA PRO A 433 -26.76 22.13 23.07
C PRO A 433 -26.87 20.61 23.21
N VAL A 434 -27.30 20.19 24.40
CA VAL A 434 -27.70 18.81 24.71
C VAL A 434 -28.90 18.43 23.83
N ILE A 435 -28.94 17.17 23.38
CA ILE A 435 -30.05 16.66 22.58
C ILE A 435 -30.95 15.76 23.43
N ALA A 436 -32.26 15.98 23.35
CA ALA A 436 -33.27 15.05 23.83
C ALA A 436 -33.58 13.99 22.76
N THR A 437 -33.86 12.75 23.17
CA THR A 437 -34.30 11.69 22.25
C THR A 437 -35.60 12.08 21.53
N GLY A 438 -35.58 12.11 20.19
CA GLY A 438 -36.76 12.28 19.33
C GLY A 438 -36.88 13.66 18.67
N GLY A 439 -36.90 13.69 17.32
CA GLY A 439 -36.89 14.87 16.46
C GLY A 439 -36.65 14.49 14.98
N LYS A 440 -36.58 15.46 14.05
CA LYS A 440 -36.30 15.19 12.63
C LYS A 440 -34.89 14.57 12.50
N GLY A 441 -34.81 13.44 11.81
CA GLY A 441 -33.54 12.73 11.58
C GLY A 441 -32.46 13.66 11.05
N PRO A 442 -31.20 13.46 11.47
CA PRO A 442 -30.13 14.39 11.21
C PRO A 442 -29.61 14.22 9.78
N GLU A 443 -29.17 15.33 9.19
CA GLU A 443 -28.63 15.39 7.83
C GLU A 443 -27.10 15.55 7.90
N GLY A 444 -26.38 14.98 6.94
CA GLY A 444 -24.93 15.12 6.79
C GLY A 444 -24.19 13.78 6.70
N PHE A 445 -23.22 13.69 5.79
CA PHE A 445 -22.44 12.49 5.55
C PHE A 445 -21.07 12.84 4.95
N MET A 446 -20.02 12.54 5.71
CA MET A 446 -18.62 12.68 5.31
C MET A 446 -18.33 14.04 4.63
N PRO A 447 -18.61 15.18 5.32
CA PRO A 447 -18.30 16.49 4.76
C PRO A 447 -16.79 16.64 4.58
N LEU A 448 -16.39 17.58 3.72
CA LEU A 448 -14.97 17.84 3.47
C LEU A 448 -14.23 18.24 4.75
N TYR A 449 -13.09 17.58 5.04
CA TYR A 449 -12.19 17.96 6.12
C TYR A 449 -11.00 18.77 5.60
N PRO A 450 -10.68 19.96 6.15
CA PRO A 450 -9.52 20.74 5.72
C PRO A 450 -8.18 20.12 6.16
N TRP A 451 -7.21 19.96 5.25
CA TRP A 451 -5.90 19.39 5.59
C TRP A 451 -5.14 20.23 6.63
N GLN A 452 -5.33 21.57 6.64
CA GLN A 452 -4.72 22.48 7.60
C GLN A 452 -5.19 22.22 9.04
N SER A 453 -6.40 21.67 9.20
CA SER A 453 -6.91 21.20 10.48
C SER A 453 -6.39 19.78 10.76
N ALA A 454 -6.31 18.92 9.74
CA ALA A 454 -5.96 17.51 9.91
C ALA A 454 -4.52 17.33 10.42
N ILE A 455 -3.59 18.15 9.93
CA ILE A 455 -2.18 18.14 10.34
C ILE A 455 -1.95 18.50 11.83
N LYS A 456 -3.01 18.96 12.52
CA LYS A 456 -2.97 19.37 13.94
C LYS A 456 -3.64 18.35 14.88
N LEU A 457 -4.11 17.21 14.37
CA LEU A 457 -4.85 16.18 15.12
C LEU A 457 -3.95 15.34 16.04
N PHE A 458 -3.25 16.03 16.93
CA PHE A 458 -2.51 15.43 18.02
C PHE A 458 -3.37 15.45 19.30
N PRO A 459 -3.33 14.38 20.11
CA PRO A 459 -4.12 14.31 21.33
C PRO A 459 -3.65 15.35 22.34
N LYS A 460 -4.62 16.04 22.95
CA LYS A 460 -4.39 17.04 24.00
C LYS A 460 -4.86 16.58 25.38
N ASN A 461 -5.61 15.48 25.46
CA ASN A 461 -6.01 14.91 26.74
C ASN A 461 -4.79 14.33 27.45
N ALA A 462 -4.46 14.83 28.64
CA ALA A 462 -3.30 14.40 29.42
C ALA A 462 -3.32 12.91 29.78
N LYS A 463 -4.51 12.29 29.86
CA LYS A 463 -4.70 10.84 30.07
C LYS A 463 -4.32 10.01 28.83
N CYS A 464 -4.37 10.61 27.64
CA CYS A 464 -4.08 9.93 26.38
C CYS A 464 -2.57 9.92 26.08
N LYS A 465 -1.94 8.74 26.20
CA LYS A 465 -0.52 8.53 25.84
C LYS A 465 -0.32 7.89 24.45
N ALA A 466 -1.42 7.43 23.84
CA ALA A 466 -1.45 6.82 22.51
C ALA A 466 -1.58 7.84 21.38
N GLY A 467 -1.34 7.40 20.15
CA GLY A 467 -1.61 8.13 18.91
C GLY A 467 -0.41 8.89 18.34
N ALA A 468 -0.65 9.62 17.25
CA ALA A 468 0.39 10.37 16.55
C ALA A 468 0.97 11.49 17.43
N ARG A 469 2.23 11.83 17.21
CA ARG A 469 2.98 12.87 17.93
C ARG A 469 3.84 13.66 16.96
N ILE A 470 4.07 14.92 17.30
CA ILE A 470 5.10 15.72 16.67
C ILE A 470 6.45 15.18 17.15
N VAL A 471 7.19 14.57 16.24
CA VAL A 471 8.52 14.01 16.50
C VAL A 471 9.53 14.83 15.70
N PRO A 472 10.57 15.40 16.33
CA PRO A 472 11.67 16.04 15.61
C PRO A 472 12.33 15.05 14.66
N ILE A 473 12.63 15.47 13.44
CA ILE A 473 13.32 14.64 12.46
C ILE A 473 14.63 15.30 12.10
N GLU A 474 15.72 14.55 12.25
CA GLU A 474 17.05 15.01 11.85
C GLU A 474 17.13 15.09 10.31
N VAL A 475 17.70 16.19 9.82
CA VAL A 475 18.04 16.35 8.40
C VAL A 475 19.30 15.55 8.12
N LYS A 476 19.19 14.54 7.26
CA LYS A 476 20.31 13.72 6.84
C LYS A 476 20.23 13.41 5.36
N PHE A 477 21.38 13.55 4.69
CA PHE A 477 21.61 13.18 3.30
C PHE A 477 22.70 12.11 3.33
N GLU A 478 22.31 10.85 3.12
CA GLU A 478 23.21 9.68 3.19
C GLU A 478 23.56 9.15 1.80
N GLY A 479 23.12 9.86 0.76
CA GLY A 479 23.18 9.40 -0.60
C GLY A 479 24.61 9.27 -1.12
N ILE A 480 24.84 8.23 -1.92
CA ILE A 480 26.06 8.11 -2.70
C ILE A 480 25.97 9.00 -3.94
N GLU A 481 27.10 9.58 -4.33
CA GLU A 481 27.23 10.24 -5.62
C GLU A 481 27.32 9.17 -6.72
N ARG A 482 26.24 8.98 -7.49
CA ARG A 482 26.30 8.20 -8.73
C ARG A 482 26.73 9.11 -9.87
N LYS A 483 27.89 8.83 -10.46
CA LYS A 483 28.33 9.51 -11.70
C LYS A 483 27.33 9.18 -12.80
N GLU A 484 26.65 10.20 -13.32
CA GLU A 484 25.96 10.09 -14.61
C GLU A 484 27.05 9.89 -15.66
N GLU A 485 27.15 8.68 -16.23
CA GLU A 485 28.08 8.44 -17.32
C GLU A 485 27.61 9.22 -18.55
N THR A 486 28.24 10.35 -18.81
CA THR A 486 28.08 11.09 -20.06
C THR A 486 28.94 10.44 -21.13
N PHE A 487 28.30 10.15 -22.25
CA PHE A 487 28.91 9.49 -23.38
C PHE A 487 28.92 10.46 -24.56
N GLU A 488 30.11 10.77 -25.06
CA GLU A 488 30.22 11.46 -26.34
C GLU A 488 30.02 10.45 -27.46
N TYR A 489 29.11 10.79 -28.40
CA TYR A 489 28.82 9.97 -29.56
C TYR A 489 29.17 10.76 -30.83
N ALA A 490 29.89 10.13 -31.76
CA ALA A 490 30.04 10.68 -33.11
C ALA A 490 28.78 10.40 -33.94
N GLU A 491 28.20 11.41 -34.62
CA GLU A 491 27.06 11.18 -35.52
C GLU A 491 27.52 10.37 -36.74
N THR A 492 26.88 9.24 -37.01
CA THR A 492 27.17 8.37 -38.16
C THR A 492 25.99 8.29 -39.12
N THR A 493 26.25 8.46 -40.42
CA THR A 493 25.23 8.43 -41.48
C THR A 493 24.78 7.01 -41.78
N TRP A 494 23.60 6.84 -42.39
CA TRP A 494 23.10 5.52 -42.81
C TRP A 494 24.06 4.83 -43.79
N ASP A 495 24.62 5.59 -44.74
CA ASP A 495 25.59 5.10 -45.72
C ASP A 495 26.85 4.53 -45.09
N ALA A 496 27.27 5.06 -43.94
CA ALA A 496 28.45 4.57 -43.23
C ALA A 496 28.23 3.20 -42.57
N ALA A 497 26.98 2.73 -42.32
CA ALA A 497 26.77 1.34 -41.89
C ALA A 497 26.61 0.35 -43.01
N LYS A 498 26.06 0.77 -44.16
CA LYS A 498 25.92 -0.15 -45.29
C LYS A 498 27.27 -0.58 -45.85
N ASP A 499 28.29 0.23 -45.61
CA ASP A 499 29.64 -0.02 -46.05
C ASP A 499 30.46 -0.59 -44.88
N ARG A 500 30.70 -1.91 -44.93
CA ARG A 500 31.52 -2.61 -43.93
C ARG A 500 32.87 -1.94 -43.69
N SER A 501 33.52 -1.45 -44.74
CA SER A 501 34.84 -0.81 -44.62
C SER A 501 34.77 0.52 -43.84
N LYS A 502 33.65 1.25 -43.96
CA LYS A 502 33.39 2.48 -43.18
C LYS A 502 32.95 2.16 -41.76
N TRP A 503 32.23 1.06 -41.56
CA TRP A 503 31.77 0.62 -40.23
C TRP A 503 32.91 0.07 -39.37
N ASP A 504 33.86 -0.67 -39.97
CA ASP A 504 35.04 -1.20 -39.27
C ASP A 504 35.89 -0.06 -38.65
N ALA A 505 35.93 1.12 -39.30
CA ALA A 505 36.60 2.31 -38.77
C ALA A 505 35.89 2.94 -37.53
N LEU A 506 34.65 2.54 -37.27
CA LEU A 506 33.84 2.93 -36.11
C LEU A 506 33.85 1.87 -35.00
N ALA A 507 34.54 0.73 -35.20
CA ALA A 507 34.65 -0.32 -34.20
C ALA A 507 35.17 0.23 -32.85
N ASN A 508 34.55 -0.20 -31.75
CA ASN A 508 34.84 0.23 -30.38
C ASN A 508 34.67 1.74 -30.10
N LYS A 509 34.05 2.50 -31.01
CA LYS A 509 33.69 3.91 -30.80
C LYS A 509 32.21 4.04 -30.49
N ARG A 510 31.87 5.02 -29.67
CA ARG A 510 30.48 5.41 -29.39
C ARG A 510 29.97 6.24 -30.57
N VAL A 511 28.93 5.77 -31.24
CA VAL A 511 28.30 6.45 -32.38
C VAL A 511 26.79 6.62 -32.18
N SER A 512 26.23 7.74 -32.64
CA SER A 512 24.79 8.01 -32.61
C SER A 512 24.24 8.06 -34.03
N ARG A 513 23.04 7.54 -34.24
CA ARG A 513 22.41 7.49 -35.56
C ARG A 513 20.91 7.73 -35.48
N LYS A 514 20.38 8.40 -36.51
CA LYS A 514 18.94 8.55 -36.75
C LYS A 514 18.41 7.34 -37.50
N VAL A 515 17.37 6.71 -36.95
CA VAL A 515 16.77 5.49 -37.50
C VAL A 515 15.25 5.53 -37.39
N SER A 516 14.55 4.74 -38.20
CA SER A 516 13.13 4.42 -38.01
C SER A 516 12.97 3.00 -37.47
N ARG A 517 11.88 2.74 -36.72
CA ARG A 517 11.65 1.46 -36.02
C ARG A 517 10.41 0.75 -36.57
N ARG A 518 10.52 -0.58 -36.77
CA ARG A 518 9.38 -1.48 -37.00
C ARG A 518 9.27 -2.54 -35.89
N PRO A 519 8.08 -3.11 -35.64
CA PRO A 519 7.90 -4.18 -34.66
C PRO A 519 8.57 -5.49 -35.11
N VAL A 520 9.32 -6.11 -34.18
CA VAL A 520 9.80 -7.51 -34.19
C VAL A 520 10.68 -7.90 -35.40
N ASP A 521 11.97 -8.13 -35.15
CA ASP A 521 12.90 -8.73 -36.12
C ASP A 521 13.59 -9.96 -35.53
N ASN A 522 13.29 -11.14 -36.04
CA ASN A 522 13.86 -12.39 -35.55
C ASN A 522 15.01 -12.90 -36.43
N GLN A 523 15.46 -12.12 -37.42
CA GLN A 523 16.38 -12.60 -38.46
C GLN A 523 17.86 -12.58 -38.04
N TYR A 524 18.24 -11.77 -37.05
CA TYR A 524 19.64 -11.61 -36.63
C TYR A 524 19.75 -11.72 -35.10
N GLN A 525 20.02 -12.92 -34.61
CA GLN A 525 20.30 -13.17 -33.20
C GLN A 525 21.81 -13.11 -32.99
N LEU A 526 22.25 -12.46 -31.91
CA LEU A 526 23.63 -12.62 -31.44
C LEU A 526 23.74 -14.00 -30.78
N ASP A 527 24.78 -14.76 -31.13
CA ASP A 527 24.94 -16.18 -30.73
C ASP A 527 24.92 -16.40 -29.21
N ASP A 528 25.24 -15.36 -28.44
CA ASP A 528 25.36 -15.36 -26.97
C ASP A 528 24.16 -14.78 -26.22
N ILE A 529 23.15 -14.23 -26.92
CA ILE A 529 21.97 -13.61 -26.29
C ILE A 529 20.71 -14.44 -26.57
N LYS A 530 20.07 -14.96 -25.51
CA LYS A 530 18.85 -15.77 -25.63
C LYS A 530 17.61 -14.88 -25.71
N GLY A 531 16.58 -15.33 -26.43
CA GLY A 531 15.31 -14.60 -26.63
C GLY A 531 14.63 -13.96 -25.41
N PRO A 532 14.73 -14.51 -24.17
CA PRO A 532 14.21 -13.83 -22.98
C PRO A 532 15.02 -12.61 -22.51
N GLN A 533 16.25 -12.43 -23.00
CA GLN A 533 17.20 -11.41 -22.54
C GLN A 533 17.16 -10.13 -23.39
N TYR A 534 16.33 -10.06 -24.44
CA TYR A 534 16.20 -8.88 -25.29
C TYR A 534 14.83 -8.82 -25.97
N THR A 535 14.42 -7.62 -26.38
CA THR A 535 13.26 -7.42 -27.25
C THR A 535 13.77 -7.02 -28.64
N PRO A 536 13.70 -7.90 -29.66
CA PRO A 536 14.11 -7.54 -31.00
C PRO A 536 13.19 -6.49 -31.63
N PHE A 537 13.77 -5.58 -32.40
CA PHE A 537 13.03 -4.67 -33.27
C PHE A 537 13.82 -4.42 -34.55
N GLN A 538 13.10 -4.24 -35.66
CA GLN A 538 13.73 -3.90 -36.92
C GLN A 538 14.02 -2.41 -36.97
N VAL A 539 15.19 -2.07 -37.51
CA VAL A 539 15.65 -0.69 -37.68
C VAL A 539 15.85 -0.40 -39.16
N HIS A 540 15.23 0.65 -39.68
CA HIS A 540 15.41 1.10 -41.07
C HIS A 540 16.07 2.47 -41.12
N GLY A 541 16.64 2.78 -42.28
CA GLY A 541 17.09 4.12 -42.60
C GLY A 541 15.92 5.11 -42.58
N PRO A 542 16.22 6.42 -42.49
CA PRO A 542 15.19 7.47 -42.55
C PRO A 542 14.40 7.49 -43.88
N GLU A 543 14.89 6.82 -44.93
CA GLU A 543 14.29 6.79 -46.27
C GLU A 543 13.46 5.52 -46.58
N GLY A 544 13.32 4.58 -45.63
CA GLY A 544 12.48 3.38 -45.78
C GLY A 544 13.24 2.05 -45.89
N THR A 545 12.54 0.99 -46.29
CA THR A 545 13.07 -0.40 -46.40
C THR A 545 14.12 -0.47 -47.48
N ASP A 546 15.38 -0.35 -47.06
CA ASP A 546 16.52 -0.77 -47.83
C ASP A 546 17.09 -2.01 -47.15
N SER A 547 16.80 -3.18 -47.72
CA SER A 547 17.26 -4.50 -47.25
C SER A 547 18.73 -4.73 -47.61
N GLY A 548 19.60 -3.79 -47.23
CA GLY A 548 21.04 -3.90 -47.35
C GLY A 548 21.59 -4.48 -46.05
N GLY A 549 21.82 -5.80 -46.06
CA GLY A 549 22.40 -6.52 -44.93
C GLY A 549 23.78 -5.97 -44.55
N LEU A 550 24.02 -5.97 -43.25
CA LEU A 550 25.35 -6.19 -42.68
C LEU A 550 25.45 -7.67 -42.31
#